data_AF-A0A6B3IDK7-F1
#
_entry.id   AF-A0A6B3IDK7-F1
#
_cell.length_a   1.000
_cell.length_b   1.000
_cell.length_c   1.000
_cell.angle_alpha   90.00
_cell.angle_beta   90.00
_cell.angle_gamma   90.00
#
_symmetry.space_group_name_H-M   'P 1'
#
loop_
_entity.id
_entity.type
_entity.pdbx_description
1 polymer ?
#
loop_
_entity_poly.entity_id
_entity_poly.type
_entity_poly.pdbx_seq_one_letter_code
_entity_poly.pdbx_strand_id
1 'polypeptide(L)' 'MPRPDPEHSAAHDAHLHAATLKRLEQSSGRLAANAIARMDESLPWYRAMPPENRSWIGLVAQAGIAAFTEWFR' A
#
# COMPACT_ATOMS: atom_id res chain seq x y z
N MET A 1 -0.66 -34.31 24.61
CA MET A 1 -1.05 -33.53 23.41
C MET A 1 0.24 -33.16 22.68
N PRO A 2 0.43 -33.53 21.39
CA PRO A 2 1.64 -33.16 20.66
C PRO A 2 1.64 -31.65 20.47
N ARG A 3 2.75 -31.00 20.82
CA ARG A 3 2.98 -29.58 20.51
C ARG A 3 3.19 -29.48 18.99
N PRO A 4 2.49 -28.60 18.27
CA PRO A 4 2.74 -28.43 16.84
C PRO A 4 4.20 -28.07 16.61
N ASP A 5 4.81 -28.69 15.59
CA ASP A 5 6.21 -28.44 15.26
C ASP A 5 6.40 -26.99 14.81
N PRO A 6 7.33 -26.24 15.45
CA PRO A 6 7.51 -24.81 15.19
C PRO A 6 7.93 -24.53 13.74
N GLU A 7 8.60 -25.47 13.08
CA GLU A 7 9.03 -25.35 11.68
C GLU A 7 7.84 -25.31 10.70
N HIS A 8 6.76 -26.05 11.00
CA HIS A 8 5.58 -26.12 10.15
C HIS A 8 4.74 -24.83 10.24
N SER A 9 4.64 -24.24 11.44
CA SER A 9 3.98 -22.94 11.64
C SER A 9 4.76 -21.80 10.99
N ALA A 10 6.08 -21.75 11.14
CA ALA A 10 6.90 -20.71 10.53
C ALA A 10 6.84 -20.72 9.00
N ALA A 11 6.82 -21.91 8.37
CA ALA A 11 6.66 -22.05 6.93
C ALA A 11 5.27 -21.59 6.45
N HIS A 12 4.22 -21.89 7.22
CA HIS A 12 2.86 -21.41 6.95
C HIS A 12 2.77 -19.89 7.04
N ASP A 13 3.34 -19.28 8.08
CA ASP A 13 3.37 -17.84 8.29
C ASP A 13 4.15 -17.12 7.18
N ALA A 14 5.28 -17.67 6.77
CA ALA A 14 6.07 -17.14 5.64
C ALA A 14 5.29 -17.19 4.32
N HIS A 15 4.55 -18.28 4.07
CA HIS A 15 3.67 -18.39 2.89
C HIS A 15 2.52 -17.38 2.93
N LEU A 16 1.88 -17.19 4.09
CA LEU A 16 0.82 -16.19 4.26
C LEU A 16 1.34 -14.76 4.09
N HIS A 17 2.54 -14.48 4.60
CA HIS A 17 3.21 -13.19 4.45
C HIS A 17 3.52 -12.90 2.97
N ALA A 18 4.13 -13.85 2.25
CA ALA A 18 4.40 -13.71 0.82
C ALA A 18 3.11 -13.53 -0.02
N ALA A 19 2.04 -14.27 0.31
CA ALA A 19 0.75 -14.10 -0.35
C ALA A 19 0.13 -12.71 -0.09
N THR A 20 0.37 -12.16 1.10
CA THR A 20 -0.12 -10.83 1.48
C THR A 20 0.68 -9.72 0.80
N LEU A 21 2.00 -9.84 0.76
CA LEU A 21 2.88 -8.93 0.01
C LEU A 21 2.50 -8.90 -1.48
N LYS A 22 2.31 -10.06 -2.11
CA LYS A 22 1.88 -10.14 -3.53
C LYS A 22 0.55 -9.42 -3.78
N ARG A 23 -0.43 -9.57 -2.88
CA ARG A 23 -1.72 -8.85 -2.99
C ARG A 23 -1.55 -7.35 -2.79
N LEU A 24 -0.68 -6.93 -1.87
CA LEU A 24 -0.37 -5.53 -1.63
C LEU A 24 0.31 -4.90 -2.86
N GLU A 25 1.32 -5.54 -3.43
CA GLU A 25 2.01 -5.11 -4.66
C GLU A 25 1.01 -4.97 -5.82
N GLN A 26 0.15 -5.97 -6.04
CA GLN A 26 -0.88 -5.94 -7.09
C GLN A 26 -1.93 -4.84 -6.88
N SER A 27 -2.23 -4.48 -5.63
CA SER A 27 -3.22 -3.47 -5.30
C SER A 27 -2.65 -2.06 -5.12
N SER A 28 -1.33 -1.90 -5.05
CA SER A 28 -0.64 -0.63 -4.75
C SER A 28 -1.02 0.49 -5.71
N GLY A 29 -1.13 0.20 -7.01
CA GLY A 29 -1.58 1.20 -8.01
C GLY A 29 -3.02 1.67 -7.78
N ARG A 30 -3.93 0.75 -7.44
CA ARG A 30 -5.32 1.07 -7.08
C ARG A 30 -5.40 1.83 -5.76
N LEU A 31 -4.56 1.48 -4.79
CA LEU A 31 -4.48 2.18 -3.51
C LEU A 31 -4.05 3.64 -3.72
N ALA A 32 -3.06 3.89 -4.56
CA ALA A 32 -2.61 5.25 -4.89
C ALA A 32 -3.71 6.06 -5.59
N ALA A 33 -4.39 5.47 -6.58
CA ALA A 33 -5.49 6.12 -7.26
C ALA A 33 -6.65 6.46 -6.29
N ASN A 34 -7.00 5.53 -5.40
CA ASN A 34 -8.03 5.76 -4.38
C ASN A 34 -7.63 6.85 -3.37
N ALA A 35 -6.36 6.90 -2.97
CA ALA A 35 -5.86 7.94 -2.07
C ALA A 35 -5.97 9.32 -2.73
N ILE A 36 -5.55 9.44 -3.99
CA ILE A 36 -5.65 10.70 -4.76
C ILE A 36 -7.12 11.11 -4.95
N ALA A 37 -8.00 10.17 -5.30
CA ALA A 37 -9.43 10.44 -5.45
C ALA A 37 -10.05 10.92 -4.13
N ARG A 38 -9.71 10.27 -3.01
CA ARG A 38 -10.16 10.67 -1.68
C ARG A 38 -9.65 12.06 -1.31
N MET A 39 -8.43 12.42 -1.67
CA MET A 39 -7.90 13.77 -1.46
C MET A 39 -8.70 14.80 -2.27
N ASP A 40 -9.04 14.52 -3.53
CA ASP A 40 -9.87 15.40 -4.34
C ASP A 40 -11.29 15.58 -3.78
N GLU A 41 -11.88 14.53 -3.24
CA GLU A 41 -13.21 14.58 -2.64
C GLU A 41 -13.24 15.30 -1.28
N SER A 42 -12.25 15.05 -0.43
CA SER A 42 -12.30 15.45 0.98
C SER A 42 -11.54 16.73 1.31
N LEU A 43 -10.67 17.21 0.41
CA LEU A 43 -9.79 18.35 0.66
C LEU A 43 -10.09 19.47 -0.35
N PRO A 44 -10.92 20.48 0.00
CA PRO A 44 -11.26 21.57 -0.92
C PRO A 44 -10.04 22.33 -1.45
N TRP A 45 -9.01 22.50 -0.60
CA TRP A 45 -7.74 23.13 -0.99
C TRP A 45 -6.98 22.29 -2.02
N TYR A 46 -7.11 20.96 -1.98
CA TYR A 46 -6.50 20.07 -2.96
C TYR A 46 -7.15 20.27 -4.32
N ARG A 47 -8.48 20.24 -4.38
CA ARG A 47 -9.24 20.48 -5.62
C ARG A 47 -9.00 21.88 -6.21
N ALA A 48 -8.81 22.88 -5.37
CA ALA A 48 -8.58 24.26 -5.80
C ALA A 48 -7.16 24.52 -6.34
N MET A 49 -6.21 23.59 -6.16
CA MET A 49 -4.84 23.77 -6.64
C MET A 49 -4.72 23.66 -8.17
N PRO A 50 -3.76 24.39 -8.77
CA PRO A 50 -3.38 24.19 -10.16
C PRO A 50 -3.04 22.71 -10.46
N PRO A 51 -3.33 22.22 -11.68
CA PRO A 51 -3.03 20.83 -12.05
C PRO A 51 -1.58 20.42 -11.82
N GLU A 52 -0.62 21.32 -12.05
CA GLU A 52 0.80 21.09 -11.79
C GLU A 52 1.09 20.79 -10.30
N ASN A 53 0.53 21.60 -9.39
CA ASN A 53 0.72 21.41 -7.95
C ASN A 53 0.08 20.11 -7.45
N ARG A 54 -1.11 19.76 -8.00
CA ARG A 54 -1.75 18.46 -7.70
C ARG A 54 -0.91 17.28 -8.19
N SER A 55 -0.25 17.41 -9.34
CA SER A 55 0.62 16.36 -9.88
C SER A 55 1.76 16.00 -8.92
N TRP A 56 2.43 17.00 -8.34
CA TRP A 56 3.51 16.77 -7.37
C TRP A 56 3.03 16.03 -6.11
N ILE A 57 1.84 16.36 -5.62
CA ILE A 57 1.25 15.67 -4.47
C ILE A 57 0.88 14.23 -4.81
N GLY A 58 0.37 13.98 -6.02
CA GLY A 58 0.12 12.64 -6.53
C GLY A 58 1.39 11.78 -6.55
N LEU A 59 2.51 12.36 -7.00
CA LEU A 59 3.81 11.68 -6.98
C LEU A 59 4.27 11.33 -5.57
N VAL A 60 4.09 12.24 -4.60
CA VAL A 60 4.42 11.97 -3.19
C VAL A 60 3.56 10.84 -2.62
N ALA A 61 2.25 10.83 -2.92
CA ALA A 61 1.37 9.75 -2.49
C ALA A 61 1.79 8.39 -3.07
N GLN A 62 2.14 8.35 -4.37
CA GLN A 62 2.65 7.14 -5.03
C GLN A 62 3.97 6.67 -4.41
N ALA A 63 4.91 7.57 -4.18
CA ALA A 63 6.20 7.26 -3.55
C ALA A 63 6.03 6.73 -2.12
N GLY A 64 5.11 7.31 -1.33
CA GLY A 64 4.82 6.85 0.02
C GLY A 64 4.26 5.41 0.04
N ILE A 65 3.37 5.07 -0.89
CA ILE A 65 2.83 3.71 -1.01
C ILE A 65 3.90 2.71 -1.44
N ALA A 66 4.76 3.08 -2.39
CA ALA A 66 5.88 2.23 -2.79
C ALA A 66 6.84 1.96 -1.62
N ALA A 67 7.19 3.00 -0.85
CA ALA A 67 8.03 2.87 0.33
C ALA A 67 7.40 1.98 1.42
N PHE A 68 6.08 2.08 1.61
CA PHE A 68 5.34 1.21 2.52
C PHE A 68 5.39 -0.27 2.08
N THR A 69 5.18 -0.54 0.80
CA THR A 69 5.23 -1.92 0.26
C THR A 69 6.64 -2.50 0.37
N GLU A 70 7.68 -1.69 0.17
CA GLU A 70 9.07 -2.11 0.36
C GLU A 70 9.37 -2.44 1.83
N TRP A 71 8.92 -1.62 2.78
CA TRP A 71 9.06 -1.89 4.21
C TRP A 71 8.31 -3.16 4.66
N PHE A 72 7.22 -3.50 3.99
CA PHE A 72 6.41 -4.67 4.31
C PHE A 72 6.99 -5.99 3.80
N ARG A 73 8.01 -5.95 2.94
CA ARG A 73 8.72 -7.12 2.44
C ARG A 73 9.68 -7.69 3.48
#